data_AF-A0A6N1X7F9-F1
#
_entry.id   AF-A0A6N1X7F9-F1
#
_cell.length_a   1.000
_cell.length_b   1.000
_cell.length_c   1.000
_cell.angle_alpha   90.00
_cell.angle_beta   90.00
_cell.angle_gamma   90.00
#
_symmetry.space_group_name_H-M   'P 1'
#
loop_
_entity.id
_entity.type
_entity.pdbx_description
1 polymer ?
#
loop_
_entity_poly.entity_id
_entity_poly.type
_entity_poly.pdbx_seq_one_letter_code
_entity_poly.pdbx_strand_id
1 'polypeptide(L)' 'MEEQDILAYVKAGAPALGLQLDAQRAAAVAQHFGRTLALARLLEQAPLAPELELAEIYRAAPFPGAEVSA' A
#
# COMPACT_ATOMS: atom_id res chain seq x y z
N MET A 1 9.57 -9.65 -4.82
CA MET A 1 9.30 -10.43 -3.61
C MET A 1 8.64 -11.72 -4.05
N GLU A 2 9.24 -12.85 -3.67
CA GLU A 2 8.69 -14.17 -3.97
C GLU A 2 7.74 -14.63 -2.87
N GLU A 3 6.89 -15.61 -3.18
CA GLU A 3 5.86 -16.09 -2.25
C GLU A 3 6.48 -16.63 -0.95
N GLN A 4 7.65 -17.26 -1.06
CA GLN A 4 8.45 -17.74 0.07
C GLN A 4 8.96 -16.62 1.00
N ASP A 5 9.07 -15.39 0.51
CA ASP A 5 9.58 -14.25 1.29
C ASP A 5 8.48 -13.56 2.11
N ILE A 6 7.21 -13.81 1.79
CA ILE A 6 6.06 -13.08 2.35
C ILE A 6 5.98 -13.25 3.87
N LEU A 7 6.14 -14.48 4.38
CA LEU A 7 6.07 -14.71 5.82
C LEU A 7 7.21 -14.02 6.56
N ALA A 8 8.41 -14.00 5.98
CA ALA A 8 9.55 -13.28 6.54
C ALA A 8 9.28 -11.77 6.55
N TYR A 9 8.74 -11.23 5.47
CA TYR A 9 8.34 -9.82 5.37
C TYR A 9 7.29 -9.45 6.43
N VAL A 10 6.24 -10.25 6.60
CA VAL A 10 5.20 -10.03 7.62
C VAL A 10 5.79 -10.07 9.03
N LYS A 11 6.66 -11.05 9.32
CA LYS A 11 7.31 -11.17 10.64
C LYS A 11 8.24 -10.01 10.95
N ALA A 12 8.94 -9.47 9.95
CA ALA A 12 9.86 -8.35 10.13
C ALA A 12 9.14 -6.99 10.15
N GLY A 13 8.09 -6.82 9.33
CA GLY A 13 7.37 -5.57 9.18
C GLY A 13 6.37 -5.30 10.30
N ALA A 14 5.71 -6.34 10.84
CA ALA A 14 4.72 -6.16 11.90
C ALA A 14 5.28 -5.45 13.15
N PRO A 15 6.46 -5.81 13.69
CA PRO A 15 7.07 -5.09 14.81
C PRO A 15 7.37 -3.61 14.51
N ALA A 16 7.81 -3.29 13.28
CA ALA A 16 8.07 -1.91 12.88
C ALA A 16 6.80 -1.04 12.87
N LEU A 17 5.63 -1.67 12.73
CA LEU A 17 4.31 -1.04 12.82
C LEU A 17 3.71 -1.10 14.24
N GLY A 18 4.46 -1.61 15.23
CA GLY A 18 3.97 -1.80 16.59
C GLY A 18 2.97 -2.95 16.75
N LEU A 19 2.89 -3.87 15.78
CA LEU A 19 1.97 -5.00 15.79
C LEU A 19 2.66 -6.25 16.35
N GLN A 20 2.10 -6.81 17.41
CA GLN A 20 2.55 -8.09 17.97
C GLN A 20 1.72 -9.22 17.36
N LEU A 21 2.39 -10.11 16.62
CA LEU A 21 1.77 -11.27 16.00
C LEU A 21 2.39 -12.53 16.58
N ASP A 22 1.54 -13.44 17.05
CA ASP A 22 1.97 -14.82 17.26
C ASP A 22 2.24 -15.52 15.91
N ALA A 23 2.85 -16.70 15.96
CA ALA A 23 3.26 -17.42 14.75
C ALA A 23 2.08 -17.82 13.85
N GLN A 24 0.94 -18.21 14.44
CA GLN A 24 -0.25 -18.62 13.68
C GLN A 24 -0.89 -17.41 12.99
N ARG A 25 -0.97 -16.28 13.69
CA ARG A 25 -1.49 -15.02 13.16
C ARG A 25 -0.58 -14.46 12.08
N ALA A 26 0.74 -14.54 12.24
CA ALA A 26 1.68 -14.16 11.19
C ALA A 26 1.49 -14.98 9.91
N ALA A 27 1.25 -16.29 10.03
CA ALA A 27 0.95 -17.16 8.88
C ALA A 27 -0.39 -16.79 8.21
N ALA A 28 -1.44 -16.52 8.99
CA ALA A 28 -2.73 -16.10 8.45
C ALA A 28 -2.64 -14.74 7.71
N VAL A 29 -1.93 -13.77 8.29
CA VAL A 29 -1.68 -12.47 7.64
C VAL A 29 -0.87 -12.66 6.36
N ALA A 30 0.18 -13.50 6.37
CA ALA A 30 0.97 -13.80 5.20
C ALA A 30 0.14 -14.37 4.04
N GLN A 31 -0.82 -15.26 4.33
CA GLN A 31 -1.73 -15.79 3.31
C GLN A 31 -2.58 -14.68 2.66
N HIS A 32 -3.16 -13.78 3.44
CA HIS A 32 -3.94 -12.66 2.91
C HIS A 32 -3.06 -11.66 2.16
N PHE A 33 -1.88 -11.38 2.68
CA PHE A 33 -0.90 -10.51 2.06
C PHE A 33 -0.43 -11.04 0.69
N GLY A 34 -0.27 -12.36 0.54
CA GLY A 34 0.03 -12.99 -0.74
C GLY A 34 -1.05 -12.79 -1.80
N ARG A 35 -2.32 -12.80 -1.41
CA ARG A 35 -3.42 -12.42 -2.32
C ARG A 35 -3.31 -10.96 -2.76
N THR A 36 -2.95 -10.06 -1.84
CA THR A 36 -2.71 -8.65 -2.16
C THR A 36 -1.48 -8.46 -3.04
N LEU A 37 -0.41 -9.24 -2.87
CA LEU A 37 0.77 -9.21 -3.74
C LEU A 37 0.40 -9.54 -5.19
N ALA A 38 -0.49 -10.52 -5.40
CA ALA A 38 -0.99 -10.82 -6.75
C ALA A 38 -1.73 -9.63 -7.37
N LEU A 39 -2.53 -8.90 -6.60
CA LEU A 39 -3.21 -7.67 -7.07
C LEU A 39 -2.23 -6.54 -7.34
N ALA A 40 -1.23 -6.34 -6.49
CA ALA A 40 -0.19 -5.33 -6.68
C ALA A 40 0.60 -5.58 -7.98
N ARG A 41 0.93 -6.85 -8.28
CA ARG A 41 1.58 -7.24 -9.55
C ARG A 41 0.74 -6.92 -10.80
N LEU A 42 -0.60 -6.87 -10.68
CA LEU A 42 -1.46 -6.40 -11.78
C LEU A 42 -1.33 -4.89 -11.98
N LEU A 43 -1.24 -4.12 -10.89
CA LEU A 43 -1.08 -2.66 -10.93
C LEU A 43 0.30 -2.25 -11.45
N GLU A 44 1.35 -2.99 -11.11
CA GLU A 44 2.73 -2.75 -11.60
C GLU A 44 2.86 -2.86 -13.12
N GLN A 45 1.90 -3.50 -13.79
CA GLN A 45 1.87 -3.61 -15.26
C GLN A 45 1.26 -2.37 -15.93
N ALA A 46 0.68 -1.43 -15.16
CA ALA A 46 0.15 -0.20 -15.70
C ALA A 46 1.30 0.68 -16.24
N PRO A 47 1.20 1.20 -17.47
CA PRO A 47 2.23 2.05 -18.06
C PRO A 47 2.15 3.46 -17.47
N LEU A 48 2.81 3.66 -16.32
CA LEU A 48 2.85 4.95 -15.64
C LEU A 48 4.14 5.72 -15.98
N ALA A 49 4.00 6.86 -16.66
CA ALA A 49 5.10 7.79 -16.88
C ALA A 49 5.33 8.66 -15.63
N PRO A 50 6.54 9.20 -15.38
CA PRO A 50 6.85 10.00 -14.20
C PRO A 50 5.94 11.23 -13.99
N GLU A 51 5.43 11.81 -15.07
CA GLU A 51 4.50 12.95 -15.08
C GLU A 51 3.04 12.58 -14.79
N LEU A 52 2.70 11.29 -14.70
CA LEU A 52 1.38 10.87 -14.22
C LEU A 52 1.32 11.04 -12.71
N GLU A 53 0.66 12.11 -12.30
CA GLU A 53 0.55 12.48 -10.90
C GLU A 53 -0.47 11.62 -10.13
N LEU A 54 -0.51 11.82 -8.81
CA LEU A 54 -1.52 11.22 -7.94
C LEU A 54 -2.92 11.66 -8.35
N ALA A 55 -3.93 10.85 -8.02
CA ALA A 55 -5.33 11.16 -8.32
C ALA A 55 -5.78 12.52 -7.74
N GLU A 56 -5.22 12.93 -6.60
CA GLU A 56 -5.46 14.22 -5.97
C GLU A 56 -4.14 14.88 -5.57
N ILE A 57 -4.04 16.18 -5.81
CA ILE A 57 -2.87 17.00 -5.48
C ILE A 57 -3.24 18.02 -4.41
N TYR A 58 -2.32 18.19 -3.46
CA TYR A 58 -2.52 19.05 -2.31
C TYR A 58 -2.87 20.50 -2.73
N ARG A 59 -3.93 21.05 -2.14
CA ARG A 59 -4.37 22.43 -2.31
C ARG A 59 -4.15 23.19 -1.01
N ALA A 60 -3.11 24.00 -0.95
CA ALA A 60 -2.71 24.70 0.27
C ALA A 60 -3.77 25.68 0.79
N ALA A 61 -4.50 26.31 -0.14
CA ALA A 61 -5.63 27.18 0.13
C ALA A 61 -6.52 27.24 -1.13
N PRO A 62 -7.80 27.64 -1.01
CA PRO A 62 -8.60 28.00 -2.15
C PRO A 62 -7.92 29.10 -2.97
N PHE A 63 -8.08 29.06 -4.29
CA PHE A 63 -7.65 30.18 -5.12
C PHE A 63 -8.48 31.43 -4.79
N PRO A 64 -7.90 32.64 -4.68
CA PRO A 64 -8.65 33.84 -4.33
C PRO A 64 -9.86 34.07 -5.25
N GLY A 65 -11.05 34.24 -4.67
CA GLY A 65 -12.30 34.44 -5.41
C GLY A 65 -12.93 33.19 -6.01
N ALA A 66 -12.33 32.01 -5.84
CA ALA A 66 -13.00 30.75 -6.17
C ALA A 66 -14.07 30.45 -5.11
N GLU A 67 -15.34 30.33 -5.53
CA GLU A 67 -16.36 29.77 -4.67
C GLU A 67 -16.03 28.29 -4.38
N VAL A 68 -15.83 27.97 -3.11
CA VAL A 68 -15.63 26.59 -2.68
C VAL A 68 -17.00 25.91 -2.69
N SER A 69 -17.32 25.19 -3.76
CA SER A 69 -18.45 24.27 -3.73
C SER A 69 -18.05 23.03 -2.94
N ALA A 70 -18.86 22.71 -1.93
CA ALA A 70 -18.65 21.63 -0.97
C ALA A 70 -18.93 20.24 -1.56
#